data_AF-G5JNU5-F1
#
_entry.id   AF-G5JNU5-F1
#
_cell.length_a   1.000
_cell.length_b   1.000
_cell.length_c   1.000
_cell.angle_alpha   90.00
_cell.angle_beta   90.00
_cell.angle_gamma   90.00
#
_symmetry.space_group_name_H-M   'P 1'
#
loop_
_entity.id
_entity.type
_entity.pdbx_description
1 polymer ?
#
loop_
_entity_poly.entity_id
_entity_poly.type
_entity_poly.pdbx_seq_one_letter_code
_entity_poly.pdbx_strand_id
1 'polypeptide(L)'
;MNKEKKEASQKQIVFKTLTKDNQAYLLDLELQRQKSHWESIGFGLVVVLSIILMIVMEVNQVSSAYSNKYMMFSTPILFAYLGFRITPKARLFSQVDKNYPGWRKAVKGKVHLNTGDQMIALIITVILAGFVFAVFSSYYRPNTKLDPEKQYKQYKQYNPSNDIPKGSKHLNE
;
A
#
# COMPACT_ATOMS: atom_id res chain seq x y z
N MET A 1 -7.14 -42.37 -7.55
CA MET A 1 -5.91 -41.64 -7.97
C MET A 1 -5.84 -41.36 -9.49
N ASN A 2 -6.96 -41.23 -10.24
CA ASN A 2 -6.90 -41.31 -11.72
C ASN A 2 -7.64 -40.21 -12.52
N LYS A 3 -8.44 -39.34 -11.86
CA LYS A 3 -9.20 -38.28 -12.55
C LYS A 3 -8.45 -36.95 -12.54
N GLU A 4 -7.96 -36.52 -11.37
CA GLU A 4 -7.16 -35.29 -11.23
C GLU A 4 -5.85 -35.32 -12.01
N LYS A 5 -5.16 -36.47 -12.06
CA LYS A 5 -3.92 -36.62 -12.87
C LYS A 5 -4.20 -36.51 -14.37
N LYS A 6 -5.33 -37.04 -14.84
CA LYS A 6 -5.74 -36.93 -16.25
C LYS A 6 -6.13 -35.49 -16.59
N GLU A 7 -6.89 -34.82 -15.74
CA GLU A 7 -7.27 -33.42 -15.91
C GLU A 7 -6.04 -32.48 -15.89
N ALA A 8 -5.11 -32.69 -14.96
CA ALA A 8 -3.86 -31.93 -14.90
C ALA A 8 -2.99 -32.16 -16.13
N SER A 9 -2.89 -33.41 -16.60
CA SER A 9 -2.14 -33.76 -17.81
C SER A 9 -2.78 -33.16 -19.07
N GLN A 10 -4.11 -33.16 -19.17
CA GLN A 10 -4.84 -32.59 -20.29
C GLN A 10 -4.73 -31.05 -20.31
N LYS A 11 -4.82 -30.40 -19.15
CA LYS A 11 -4.54 -28.96 -19.00
C LYS A 11 -3.12 -28.60 -19.42
N GLN A 12 -2.11 -29.43 -19.09
CA GLN A 12 -0.73 -29.20 -19.54
C GLN A 12 -0.54 -29.37 -21.05
N ILE A 13 -1.23 -30.34 -21.68
CA ILE A 13 -1.15 -30.55 -23.13
C ILE A 13 -1.80 -29.39 -23.87
N VAL A 14 -3.01 -28.99 -23.46
CA VAL A 14 -3.72 -27.81 -24.00
C VAL A 14 -2.92 -26.54 -23.76
N PHE A 15 -2.27 -26.41 -22.60
CA PHE A 15 -1.39 -25.28 -22.32
C PHE A 15 -0.17 -25.28 -23.24
N LYS A 16 0.50 -26.42 -23.45
CA LYS A 16 1.66 -26.51 -24.36
C LYS A 16 1.28 -26.15 -25.79
N THR A 17 0.13 -26.59 -26.30
CA THR A 17 -0.34 -26.18 -27.64
C THR A 17 -0.69 -24.70 -27.69
N LEU A 18 -1.44 -24.17 -26.71
CA LEU A 18 -1.70 -22.72 -26.61
C LEU A 18 -0.41 -21.90 -26.54
N THR A 19 0.61 -22.35 -25.81
CA THR A 19 1.87 -21.63 -25.67
C THR A 19 2.72 -21.65 -26.93
N LYS A 20 2.58 -22.68 -27.77
CA LYS A 20 3.35 -22.78 -29.01
C LYS A 20 2.83 -21.79 -30.06
N ASP A 21 1.51 -21.56 -30.06
CA ASP A 21 0.84 -20.70 -31.03
C ASP A 21 0.66 -19.25 -30.53
N ASN A 22 0.61 -19.03 -29.20
CA ASN A 22 0.35 -17.72 -28.58
C ASN A 22 1.52 -17.15 -27.76
N GLN A 23 2.77 -17.30 -28.21
CA GLN A 23 3.94 -16.68 -27.56
C GLN A 23 3.78 -15.16 -27.37
N ALA A 24 3.16 -14.47 -28.32
CA ALA A 24 2.89 -13.03 -28.23
C ALA A 24 1.99 -12.67 -27.02
N TYR A 25 0.97 -13.50 -26.75
CA TYR A 25 0.08 -13.31 -25.59
C TYR A 25 0.81 -13.52 -24.25
N LEU A 26 1.69 -14.52 -24.18
CA LEU A 26 2.47 -14.79 -22.97
C LEU A 26 3.51 -13.70 -22.71
N LEU A 27 4.10 -13.13 -23.77
CA LEU A 27 5.00 -11.98 -23.67
C LEU A 27 4.27 -10.73 -23.16
N ASP A 28 3.07 -10.45 -23.68
CA ASP A 28 2.24 -9.33 -23.21
C ASP A 28 1.83 -9.50 -21.74
N LEU A 29 1.40 -10.70 -21.33
CA LEU A 29 1.09 -11.00 -19.93
C LEU A 29 2.28 -10.76 -19.00
N GLU A 30 3.48 -11.18 -19.40
CA GLU A 30 4.69 -10.97 -18.61
C GLU A 30 5.10 -9.49 -18.56
N LEU A 31 4.89 -8.73 -19.65
CA LEU A 31 5.08 -7.28 -19.68
C LEU A 31 4.12 -6.56 -18.72
N GLN A 32 2.84 -6.91 -18.76
CA GLN A 32 1.82 -6.37 -17.85
C GLN A 32 2.15 -6.70 -16.39
N ARG A 33 2.70 -7.89 -16.12
CA ARG A 33 3.13 -8.31 -14.78
C ARG A 33 4.26 -7.43 -14.26
N GLN A 34 5.30 -7.23 -15.06
CA GLN A 34 6.41 -6.35 -14.71
C GLN A 34 5.93 -4.91 -14.47
N LYS A 35 5.03 -4.38 -15.32
CA LYS A 35 4.42 -3.05 -15.12
C LYS A 35 3.65 -2.97 -13.80
N SER A 36 2.83 -3.99 -13.49
CA SER A 36 2.11 -4.07 -12.22
C SER A 36 3.05 -4.15 -11.02
N HIS A 37 4.22 -4.78 -11.16
CA HIS A 37 5.22 -4.86 -10.10
C HIS A 37 5.80 -3.49 -9.78
N TRP A 38 6.17 -2.70 -10.79
CA TRP A 38 6.65 -1.33 -10.60
C TRP A 38 5.61 -0.42 -9.95
N GLU A 39 4.35 -0.50 -10.37
CA GLU A 39 3.26 0.24 -9.73
C GLU A 39 3.06 -0.17 -8.26
N SER A 40 3.25 -1.45 -7.94
CA SER A 40 3.15 -1.96 -6.57
C SER A 40 4.31 -1.49 -5.69
N ILE A 41 5.53 -1.44 -6.22
CA ILE A 41 6.70 -0.89 -5.53
C ILE A 41 6.46 0.60 -5.22
N GLY A 42 6.04 1.37 -6.22
CA GLY A 42 5.73 2.79 -6.06
C GLY A 42 4.66 3.02 -4.99
N PHE A 43 3.57 2.25 -5.03
CA PHE A 43 2.54 2.29 -4.00
C PHE A 43 3.08 1.98 -2.60
N GLY A 44 3.91 0.94 -2.48
CA GLY A 44 4.55 0.58 -1.21
C GLY A 44 5.37 1.74 -0.63
N LEU A 45 6.13 2.45 -1.47
CA LEU A 45 6.88 3.64 -1.06
C LEU A 45 5.97 4.75 -0.53
N VAL A 46 4.83 5.01 -1.18
CA VAL A 46 3.88 6.03 -0.72
C VAL A 46 3.21 5.64 0.59
N VAL A 47 2.92 4.35 0.81
CA VAL A 47 2.40 3.86 2.10
C VAL A 47 3.43 4.08 3.21
N VAL A 48 4.69 3.72 2.98
CA VAL A 48 5.77 3.95 3.95
C VAL A 48 5.92 5.44 4.25
N LEU A 49 5.92 6.29 3.22
CA LEU A 49 5.94 7.74 3.38
C LEU A 49 4.77 8.23 4.24
N SER A 50 3.55 7.75 3.99
CA SER A 50 2.36 8.14 4.75
C SER A 50 2.49 7.78 6.23
N ILE A 51 3.04 6.61 6.54
CA ILE A 51 3.30 6.17 7.92
C ILE A 51 4.35 7.06 8.58
N ILE A 52 5.46 7.36 7.89
CA ILE A 52 6.50 8.26 8.42
C ILE A 52 5.90 9.62 8.76
N LEU A 53 5.10 10.20 7.86
CA LEU A 53 4.44 11.48 8.09
C LEU A 53 3.49 11.44 9.30
N MET A 54 2.78 10.33 9.51
CA MET A 54 1.95 10.13 10.70
C MET A 54 2.79 10.09 11.99
N ILE A 55 3.90 9.37 12.00
CA ILE A 55 4.84 9.34 13.13
C ILE A 55 5.37 10.74 13.41
N VAL A 56 5.72 11.50 12.37
CA VAL A 56 6.17 12.90 12.51
C VAL A 56 5.07 13.77 13.16
N MET A 57 3.80 13.60 12.78
CA MET A 57 2.70 14.31 13.45
C MET A 57 2.57 13.93 14.93
N GLU A 58 2.76 12.65 15.25
CA GLU A 58 2.65 12.14 16.61
C GLU A 58 3.78 12.67 17.52
N VAL A 59 5.03 12.59 17.06
CA VAL A 59 6.22 13.07 17.78
C VAL A 59 6.16 14.58 18.00
N ASN A 60 5.66 15.35 17.02
CA ASN A 60 5.50 16.80 17.14
C ASN A 60 4.20 17.20 17.88
N GLN A 61 3.58 16.26 18.58
CA GLN A 61 2.42 16.46 19.44
C GLN A 61 1.24 17.13 18.73
N VAL A 62 1.11 16.96 17.42
CA VAL A 62 -0.06 17.43 16.66
C VAL A 62 -1.32 16.86 17.31
N SER A 63 -2.37 17.69 17.42
CA SER A 63 -3.65 17.26 17.99
C SER A 63 -4.20 16.06 17.22
N SER A 64 -4.79 15.11 17.94
CA SER A 64 -5.43 13.92 17.35
C SER A 64 -6.47 14.30 16.29
N ALA A 65 -7.16 15.43 16.44
CA ALA A 65 -8.12 15.92 15.45
C ALA A 65 -7.46 16.21 14.08
N TYR A 66 -6.24 16.77 14.06
CA TYR A 66 -5.51 17.05 12.82
C TYR A 66 -4.86 15.80 12.24
N SER A 67 -4.29 14.94 13.08
CA SER A 67 -3.76 13.63 12.66
C SER A 67 -4.85 12.74 12.05
N ASN A 68 -6.06 12.73 12.64
CA ASN A 68 -7.20 11.99 12.11
C ASN A 68 -7.70 12.55 10.79
N LYS A 69 -7.71 13.88 10.62
CA LYS A 69 -8.02 14.49 9.32
C LYS A 69 -6.99 14.09 8.26
N TYR A 70 -5.70 14.12 8.59
CA TYR A 70 -4.66 13.63 7.68
C TYR A 70 -4.94 12.18 7.24
N MET A 71 -5.23 11.27 8.17
CA MET A 71 -5.59 9.88 7.84
C MET A 71 -6.87 9.80 7.00
N MET A 72 -7.89 10.58 7.34
CA MET A 72 -9.18 10.59 6.62
C MET A 72 -9.04 11.00 5.15
N PHE A 73 -8.05 11.83 4.80
CA PHE A 73 -7.82 12.24 3.41
C PHE A 73 -6.75 11.41 2.70
N SER A 74 -5.69 10.97 3.40
CA SER A 74 -4.61 10.18 2.81
C SER A 74 -4.97 8.70 2.62
N THR A 75 -5.79 8.13 3.50
CA THR A 75 -6.12 6.69 3.45
C THR A 75 -7.04 6.33 2.27
N PRO A 76 -8.12 7.07 1.98
CA PRO A 76 -9.01 6.72 0.87
C PRO A 76 -8.31 6.77 -0.48
N ILE A 77 -7.39 7.71 -0.71
CA ILE A 77 -6.66 7.79 -1.98
C ILE A 77 -5.72 6.60 -2.18
N LEU A 78 -5.12 6.08 -1.10
CA LEU A 78 -4.29 4.87 -1.14
C LEU A 78 -5.15 3.64 -1.47
N PHE A 79 -6.32 3.51 -0.83
CA PHE A 79 -7.27 2.43 -1.14
C PHE A 79 -7.84 2.53 -2.55
N ALA A 80 -8.13 3.74 -3.04
CA ALA A 80 -8.56 3.96 -4.41
C ALA A 80 -7.47 3.51 -5.38
N TYR A 81 -6.21 3.91 -5.16
CA TYR A 81 -5.09 3.46 -5.98
C TYR A 81 -4.96 1.93 -6.00
N LEU A 82 -5.03 1.30 -4.83
CA LEU A 82 -4.98 -0.16 -4.70
C LEU A 82 -6.13 -0.84 -5.44
N GLY A 83 -7.36 -0.34 -5.30
CA GLY A 83 -8.57 -0.89 -5.90
C GLY A 83 -8.64 -0.72 -7.42
N PHE A 84 -8.20 0.42 -7.95
CA PHE A 84 -8.29 0.73 -9.38
C PHE A 84 -7.08 0.25 -10.19
N ARG A 85 -5.86 0.26 -9.63
CA ARG A 85 -4.63 -0.04 -10.39
C ARG A 85 -4.07 -1.42 -10.12
N ILE A 86 -3.98 -1.81 -8.85
CA ILE A 86 -3.24 -3.01 -8.44
C ILE A 86 -4.16 -4.24 -8.38
N THR A 87 -5.30 -4.12 -7.70
CA THR A 87 -6.21 -5.25 -7.43
C THR A 87 -6.71 -5.95 -8.70
N PRO A 88 -7.13 -5.25 -9.77
CA PRO A 88 -7.60 -5.91 -10.99
C PRO A 88 -6.51 -6.75 -11.65
N LYS A 89 -5.27 -6.22 -11.71
CA LYS A 89 -4.11 -6.90 -12.27
C LYS A 89 -3.71 -8.11 -11.43
N ALA A 90 -3.67 -7.96 -10.11
CA ALA A 90 -3.39 -9.06 -9.21
C ALA A 90 -4.39 -10.23 -9.36
N ARG A 91 -5.69 -9.92 -9.53
CA ARG A 91 -6.73 -10.92 -9.81
C ARG A 91 -6.52 -11.59 -11.16
N LEU A 92 -6.22 -10.82 -12.21
CA LEU A 92 -5.92 -11.36 -13.53
C LEU A 92 -4.77 -12.37 -13.46
N PHE A 93 -3.65 -12.01 -12.82
CA PHE A 93 -2.50 -12.91 -12.71
C PHE A 93 -2.78 -14.14 -11.84
N SER A 94 -3.57 -14.00 -10.77
CA SER A 94 -4.02 -15.14 -9.95
C SER A 94 -4.85 -16.14 -10.77
N GLN A 95 -5.75 -15.64 -11.64
CA GLN A 95 -6.53 -16.50 -12.54
C GLN A 95 -5.65 -17.19 -13.58
N VAL A 96 -4.68 -16.48 -14.16
CA VAL A 96 -3.74 -17.05 -15.12
C VAL A 96 -2.86 -18.12 -14.46
N ASP A 97 -2.31 -17.85 -13.27
CA ASP A 97 -1.52 -18.82 -12.51
C ASP A 97 -2.34 -20.07 -12.14
N LYS A 98 -3.63 -19.91 -11.80
CA LYS A 98 -4.56 -21.01 -11.49
C LYS A 98 -4.90 -21.85 -12.72
N ASN A 99 -5.17 -21.21 -13.86
CA ASN A 99 -5.59 -21.89 -15.08
C ASN A 99 -4.41 -22.53 -15.82
N TYR A 100 -3.24 -21.90 -15.72
CA TYR A 100 -2.04 -22.26 -16.49
C TYR A 100 -0.79 -22.28 -15.60
N PRO A 101 -0.68 -23.25 -14.68
CA PRO A 101 0.44 -23.31 -13.76
C PRO A 101 1.76 -23.49 -14.53
N GLY A 102 2.73 -22.60 -14.24
CA GLY A 102 4.04 -22.62 -14.88
C GLY A 102 4.11 -21.87 -16.22
N TRP A 103 3.10 -21.07 -16.56
CA TRP A 103 3.10 -20.30 -17.82
C TRP A 103 4.31 -19.39 -18.00
N ARG A 104 4.86 -18.88 -16.90
CA ARG A 104 6.09 -18.07 -16.88
C ARG A 104 7.30 -18.81 -17.45
N LYS A 105 7.37 -20.14 -17.26
CA LYS A 105 8.46 -20.98 -17.80
C LYS A 105 8.32 -21.21 -19.31
N ALA A 106 7.12 -20.99 -19.86
CA ALA A 106 6.84 -21.14 -21.28
C ALA A 106 7.11 -19.85 -22.08
N VAL A 107 7.33 -18.71 -21.40
CA VAL A 107 7.77 -17.45 -22.03
C VAL A 107 9.21 -17.64 -22.52
N LYS A 108 9.39 -17.76 -23.84
CA LYS A 108 10.72 -17.81 -24.45
C LYS A 108 11.11 -16.40 -24.90
N GLY A 109 11.75 -15.65 -24.01
CA GLY A 109 12.27 -14.32 -24.34
C GLY A 109 12.61 -13.50 -23.11
N LYS A 110 13.57 -12.58 -23.23
CA LYS A 110 13.77 -11.54 -22.22
C LYS A 110 12.70 -10.47 -22.41
N VAL A 111 11.78 -10.37 -21.46
CA VAL A 111 10.83 -9.26 -21.41
C VAL A 111 11.55 -8.08 -20.78
N HIS A 112 11.88 -7.10 -21.61
CA HIS A 112 12.41 -5.82 -21.16
C HIS A 112 11.23 -4.85 -21.04
N LEU A 113 10.99 -4.38 -19.83
CA LEU A 113 10.06 -3.27 -19.63
C LEU A 113 10.62 -2.05 -20.36
N ASN A 114 9.78 -1.38 -21.13
CA ASN A 114 10.16 -0.12 -21.75
C ASN A 114 10.43 0.92 -20.65
N THR A 115 11.53 1.67 -20.78
CA THR A 115 11.86 2.78 -19.87
C THR A 115 10.69 3.77 -19.75
N GLY A 116 9.90 3.96 -20.82
CA GLY A 116 8.70 4.79 -20.78
C GLY A 116 7.63 4.31 -19.79
N ASP A 117 7.40 2.99 -19.69
CA ASP A 117 6.44 2.43 -18.73
C ASP A 117 6.92 2.59 -17.28
N GLN A 118 8.24 2.46 -17.06
CA GLN A 118 8.85 2.74 -15.75
C GLN A 118 8.68 4.21 -15.37
N MET A 119 8.95 5.12 -16.31
CA MET A 119 8.78 6.56 -16.10
C MET A 119 7.33 6.93 -15.78
N ILE A 120 6.35 6.33 -16.46
CA ILE A 120 4.92 6.54 -16.15
C ILE A 120 4.60 6.08 -14.73
N ALA A 121 5.06 4.88 -14.33
CA ALA A 121 4.85 4.38 -12.98
C ALA A 121 5.49 5.30 -11.92
N LEU A 122 6.69 5.82 -12.19
CA LEU A 122 7.37 6.78 -11.32
C LEU A 122 6.62 8.12 -11.23
N ILE A 123 6.18 8.68 -12.36
CA ILE A 123 5.41 9.94 -12.38
C ILE A 123 4.14 9.81 -11.55
N ILE A 124 3.39 8.72 -11.74
CA ILE A 124 2.18 8.45 -10.95
C ILE A 124 2.51 8.34 -9.46
N THR A 125 3.62 7.68 -9.12
CA THR A 125 4.10 7.54 -7.73
C THR A 125 4.43 8.92 -7.12
N VAL A 126 5.12 9.79 -7.88
CA VAL A 126 5.46 11.15 -7.44
C VAL A 126 4.22 12.01 -7.25
N ILE A 127 3.23 11.92 -8.15
CA ILE A 127 1.95 12.63 -8.01
C ILE A 127 1.23 12.18 -6.73
N LEU A 128 1.18 10.87 -6.49
CA LEU A 128 0.53 10.31 -5.30
C LEU A 128 1.25 10.74 -4.01
N ALA A 129 2.58 10.69 -4.01
CA ALA A 129 3.40 11.17 -2.90
C ALA A 129 3.21 12.68 -2.65
N GLY A 130 3.18 13.49 -3.72
CA GLY A 130 2.95 14.93 -3.65
C GLY A 130 1.58 15.26 -3.06
N PHE A 131 0.54 14.51 -3.43
CA PHE A 131 -0.78 14.64 -2.82
C PHE A 131 -0.75 14.34 -1.32
N VAL A 132 -0.17 13.21 -0.91
CA VAL A 132 -0.04 12.84 0.51
C VAL A 132 0.74 13.92 1.28
N PHE A 133 1.81 14.44 0.70
CA PHE A 133 2.60 15.52 1.31
C PHE A 133 1.85 16.85 1.40
N ALA A 134 1.03 17.21 0.40
CA ALA A 134 0.19 18.41 0.43
C ALA A 134 -0.89 18.31 1.52
N VAL A 135 -1.50 17.13 1.68
CA VAL A 135 -2.45 16.85 2.78
C VAL A 135 -1.74 16.95 4.13
N PHE A 136 -0.56 16.34 4.27
CA PHE A 136 0.27 16.47 5.48
C PHE A 136 0.54 17.93 5.82
N SER A 137 1.07 18.70 4.87
CA SER A 137 1.42 20.11 5.07
C SER A 137 0.21 20.96 5.49
N SER A 138 -0.98 20.62 5.00
CA SER A 138 -2.23 21.33 5.33
C SER A 138 -2.72 21.06 6.76
N TYR A 139 -2.45 19.87 7.29
CA TYR A 139 -2.89 19.43 8.62
C TYR A 139 -1.78 19.39 9.66
N TYR A 140 -0.53 19.61 9.28
CA TYR A 140 0.59 19.69 10.20
C TYR A 140 0.55 20.99 11.00
N ARG A 141 -0.06 20.91 12.19
CA ARG A 141 -0.11 22.00 13.16
C ARG A 141 0.50 21.52 14.48
N PRO A 142 1.83 21.64 14.65
CA PRO A 142 2.50 21.22 15.87
C PRO A 142 2.01 22.09 17.04
N ASN A 143 1.69 21.44 18.15
CA ASN A 143 1.31 22.17 19.36
C ASN A 143 2.59 22.75 19.97
N THR A 144 2.64 24.07 20.14
CA THR A 144 3.78 24.76 20.79
C THR A 144 3.73 24.65 22.32
N LYS A 145 2.67 24.06 22.88
CA LYS A 145 2.49 23.78 24.30
C LYS A 145 2.14 22.30 24.45
N LEU A 146 2.76 21.61 25.42
CA LEU A 146 2.42 20.21 25.69
C LEU A 146 0.91 20.09 25.98
N ASP A 147 0.24 19.21 25.24
CA ASP A 147 -1.18 18.93 25.43
C ASP A 147 -1.39 18.24 26.80
N PRO A 148 -2.06 18.89 27.77
CA PRO A 148 -2.25 18.34 29.12
C PRO A 148 -3.06 17.04 29.10
N GLU A 149 -3.89 16.80 28.08
CA GLU A 149 -4.66 15.55 27.95
C GLU A 149 -3.76 14.37 27.57
N LYS A 150 -2.76 14.59 26.70
CA LYS A 150 -1.76 13.57 26.36
C LYS A 150 -0.85 13.27 27.55
N GLN A 151 -0.44 14.30 28.30
CA GLN A 151 0.31 14.09 29.54
C GLN A 151 -0.49 13.30 30.58
N TYR A 152 -1.77 13.61 30.75
CA TYR A 152 -2.63 12.89 31.70
C TYR A 152 -2.85 11.42 31.31
N LYS A 153 -3.06 11.13 30.01
CA LYS A 153 -3.15 9.75 29.51
C LYS A 153 -1.84 8.98 29.70
N GLN A 154 -0.71 9.63 29.44
CA GLN A 154 0.61 9.02 29.66
C GLN A 154 0.88 8.75 31.15
N TYR A 155 0.47 9.67 32.05
CA TYR A 155 0.58 9.51 33.50
C TYR A 155 -0.28 8.35 34.02
N LYS A 156 -1.56 8.28 33.63
CA LYS A 156 -2.45 7.19 34.02
C LYS A 156 -2.01 5.82 33.51
N GLN A 157 -1.35 5.76 32.35
CA GLN A 157 -0.83 4.51 31.80
C GLN A 157 0.39 3.97 32.59
N TYR A 158 1.21 4.86 33.17
CA TYR A 158 2.36 4.47 34.00
C TYR A 158 2.03 4.27 35.48
N ASN A 159 0.92 4.85 35.95
CA ASN A 159 0.48 4.73 37.34
C ASN A 159 -1.05 4.51 37.43
N PRO A 160 -1.54 3.29 37.17
CA PRO A 160 -2.96 3.00 37.06
C PRO A 160 -3.72 3.00 38.40
N SER A 161 -3.02 2.97 39.54
CA SER A 161 -3.61 2.78 40.87
C SER A 161 -3.80 4.06 41.68
N ASN A 162 -3.35 5.21 41.19
CA ASN A 162 -3.45 6.47 41.92
C ASN A 162 -4.59 7.32 41.35
N ASP A 163 -5.74 7.30 42.03
CA ASP A 163 -6.71 8.38 41.91
C ASP A 163 -6.05 9.69 42.35
N ILE A 164 -6.28 10.73 41.55
CA ILE A 164 -5.74 12.10 41.68
C ILE A 164 -5.68 12.54 43.15
N PRO A 165 -4.59 13.16 43.65
CA PRO A 165 -4.64 13.79 44.96
C PRO A 165 -5.69 14.91 44.90
N LYS A 166 -6.80 14.73 45.62
CA LYS A 166 -7.81 15.76 45.88
C LYS A 166 -7.12 16.95 46.54
N GLY A 167 -6.71 17.93 45.74
CA GLY A 167 -5.88 19.03 46.21
C GLY A 167 -5.78 20.18 45.23
N SER A 168 -6.85 20.51 44.50
CA SER A 168 -7.00 21.82 43.87
C SER A 168 -8.07 22.63 44.61
N LYS A 169 -7.84 22.86 45.90
CA LYS A 169 -8.34 24.03 46.61
C LYS A 169 -7.10 24.80 47.06
N HIS A 170 -7.09 26.09 46.77
CA HIS A 170 -6.05 27.08 47.05
C HIS A 170 -4.94 27.20 46.00
N LEU A 171 -5.15 28.13 45.07
CA LEU A 171 -4.36 29.36 45.04
C LEU A 171 -5.23 30.47 44.44
N ASN A 172 -5.50 31.44 45.30
CA ASN A 172 -6.35 32.61 45.13
C ASN A 172 -5.64 33.71 44.34
N GLU A 173 -6.48 34.66 43.88
CA GLU A 173 -6.20 36.07 43.57
C GLU A 173 -5.44 36.42 42.29
#